data_AF-A0A0K3BHJ0-F1
#
_entry.id   AF-A0A0K3BHJ0-F1
#
_cell.length_a   1.000
_cell.length_b   1.000
_cell.length_c   1.000
_cell.angle_alpha   90.00
_cell.angle_beta   90.00
_cell.angle_gamma   90.00
#
_symmetry.space_group_name_H-M   'P 1'
#
loop_
_entity.id
_entity.type
_entity.pdbx_description
1 polymer ?
#
loop_
_entity_poly.entity_id
_entity_poly.type
_entity_poly.pdbx_seq_one_letter_code
_entity_poly.pdbx_strand_id
1 'polypeptide(L)'
;MPDRKPTPISGAKHGATGTGNASLTALHPQLPAADQRSASTVSTGPPALPDTTSASMPVSPWGRRRVLLLNATFEPLTALPMRRAVVLVVCGKAEVVHGDPTGIVMHSATSTVEIPSVIRLSNYVRVPYRGRVPLTRAGLMHRDRYRCAYCSGRAETIDHVVPRSRGGPHTWQNCVASCAKCNHKKADKLLSELGWRLRVVPAAPRGPHWRLLAGVADADPLWLPYLGEPAA
;
A
#
# COMPACT_ATOMS: atom_id res chain seq x y z
N MET A 1 -8.31 -4.91 34.65
CA MET A 1 -7.04 -4.70 33.90
C MET A 1 -7.01 -3.24 33.50
N PRO A 2 -6.11 -2.40 34.03
CA PRO A 2 -6.24 -0.95 33.86
C PRO A 2 -5.87 -0.50 32.44
N ASP A 3 -6.62 0.49 31.96
CA ASP A 3 -6.49 1.17 30.68
C ASP A 3 -5.08 1.70 30.42
N ARG A 4 -4.45 1.28 29.32
CA ARG A 4 -3.26 1.93 28.76
C ARG A 4 -3.69 2.87 27.64
N LYS A 5 -3.92 4.14 27.97
CA LYS A 5 -3.94 5.24 26.99
C LYS A 5 -2.51 5.75 26.79
N PRO A 6 -2.02 5.95 25.54
CA PRO A 6 -0.75 6.63 25.31
C PRO A 6 -0.90 8.15 25.40
N THR A 7 0.11 8.81 25.98
CA THR A 7 0.27 10.25 26.17
C THR A 7 0.73 10.99 24.90
N PRO A 8 0.36 12.27 24.69
CA PRO A 8 0.79 13.08 23.55
C PRO A 8 2.22 13.64 23.74
N ILE A 9 2.95 13.80 22.62
CA ILE A 9 4.31 14.36 22.59
C ILE A 9 4.23 15.85 22.25
N SER A 10 4.76 16.69 23.15
CA SER A 10 4.90 18.15 23.03
C SER A 10 5.99 18.54 22.02
N GLY A 11 5.74 19.63 21.28
CA GLY A 11 6.63 20.17 20.25
C GLY A 11 7.86 20.92 20.78
N ALA A 12 8.80 21.17 19.88
CA ALA A 12 9.96 22.04 20.09
C ALA A 12 10.01 23.10 18.97
N LYS A 13 10.00 24.36 19.40
CA LYS A 13 10.38 25.57 18.62
C LYS A 13 11.90 25.80 18.71
N HIS A 14 12.35 26.90 18.08
CA HIS A 14 13.68 27.57 18.03
C HIS A 14 14.40 27.30 16.70
N GLY A 15 14.90 28.28 15.94
CA GLY A 15 15.02 29.73 16.11
C GLY A 15 15.89 30.29 14.96
N ALA A 16 15.75 31.59 14.72
CA ALA A 16 16.32 32.48 13.68
C ALA A 16 17.86 32.33 13.41
N THR A 17 18.46 32.83 12.31
CA THR A 17 18.60 34.25 11.86
C THR A 17 19.41 34.36 10.54
N GLY A 18 19.24 35.46 9.79
CA GLY A 18 20.30 36.10 8.97
C GLY A 18 19.93 36.36 7.49
N THR A 19 19.26 37.46 7.12
CA THR A 19 19.78 38.79 6.68
C THR A 19 20.71 38.82 5.45
N GLY A 20 20.31 39.57 4.40
CA GLY A 20 21.24 40.14 3.41
C GLY A 20 20.64 40.58 2.07
N ASN A 21 20.29 41.88 1.96
CA ASN A 21 20.25 42.83 0.81
C ASN A 21 19.96 42.33 -0.62
N ALA A 22 18.93 42.79 -1.34
CA ALA A 22 18.56 44.14 -1.81
C ALA A 22 19.18 44.58 -3.16
N SER A 23 18.30 45.14 -4.01
CA SER A 23 18.52 46.02 -5.18
C SER A 23 18.78 45.38 -6.55
N LEU A 24 18.29 45.87 -7.71
CA LEU A 24 17.42 47.01 -8.10
C LEU A 24 17.20 46.93 -9.65
N THR A 25 16.02 47.36 -10.16
CA THR A 25 15.73 48.00 -11.50
C THR A 25 16.07 47.27 -12.82
N ALA A 26 15.47 47.50 -14.01
CA ALA A 26 14.31 48.25 -14.53
C ALA A 26 14.12 47.87 -16.04
N LEU A 27 12.85 47.82 -16.48
CA LEU A 27 12.23 48.35 -17.73
C LEU A 27 12.93 48.26 -19.13
N HIS A 28 12.29 47.54 -20.08
CA HIS A 28 11.77 47.90 -21.45
C HIS A 28 12.37 49.09 -22.27
N PRO A 29 12.09 49.30 -23.60
CA PRO A 29 11.45 48.49 -24.68
C PRO A 29 12.13 48.64 -26.09
N GLN A 30 11.51 48.08 -27.17
CA GLN A 30 11.27 48.65 -28.53
C GLN A 30 11.51 47.74 -29.77
N LEU A 31 10.42 47.63 -30.56
CA LEU A 31 10.25 47.20 -31.98
C LEU A 31 10.70 48.33 -32.96
N PRO A 32 10.55 48.29 -34.32
CA PRO A 32 9.82 47.37 -35.22
C PRO A 32 10.48 47.06 -36.61
N ALA A 33 9.69 46.34 -37.45
CA ALA A 33 9.49 46.47 -38.90
C ALA A 33 10.14 45.42 -39.83
N ALA A 34 9.31 44.62 -40.53
CA ALA A 34 8.92 44.87 -41.92
C ALA A 34 8.03 43.75 -42.48
N ASP A 35 6.89 44.18 -43.05
CA ASP A 35 5.96 43.45 -43.92
C ASP A 35 6.66 42.81 -45.12
N GLN A 36 6.24 41.60 -45.52
CA GLN A 36 5.88 41.28 -46.92
C GLN A 36 4.74 40.26 -46.97
N ARG A 37 3.70 40.67 -47.70
CA ARG A 37 2.46 39.94 -47.99
C ARG A 37 2.70 38.85 -49.03
N SER A 38 1.97 37.74 -48.94
CA SER A 38 1.48 36.96 -50.09
C SER A 38 0.36 36.02 -49.66
N ALA A 39 -0.54 35.74 -50.60
CA ALA A 39 -1.97 35.56 -50.36
C ALA A 39 -2.47 34.10 -50.39
N SER A 40 -3.73 33.96 -49.99
CA SER A 40 -4.70 32.95 -50.46
C SER A 40 -4.64 31.55 -49.84
N THR A 41 -5.64 31.21 -49.02
CA THR A 41 -6.80 30.35 -49.39
C THR A 41 -7.55 29.98 -48.11
N VAL A 42 -8.77 30.49 -47.93
CA VAL A 42 -9.66 30.12 -46.81
C VAL A 42 -10.29 28.78 -47.14
N SER A 43 -9.84 27.71 -46.48
CA SER A 43 -10.54 26.42 -46.44
C SER A 43 -11.22 26.31 -45.08
N THR A 44 -12.54 26.54 -45.07
CA THR A 44 -13.41 26.28 -43.91
C THR A 44 -13.69 24.79 -43.81
N GLY A 45 -12.87 24.07 -43.04
CA GLY A 45 -13.20 22.76 -42.48
C GLY A 45 -13.58 22.91 -41.00
N PRO A 46 -14.50 22.10 -40.45
CA PRO A 46 -14.83 22.13 -39.02
C PRO A 46 -13.58 21.78 -38.19
N PRO A 47 -13.39 22.38 -36.99
CA PRO A 47 -12.22 22.11 -36.18
C PRO A 47 -12.22 20.63 -35.77
N ALA A 48 -11.17 19.91 -36.16
CA ALA A 48 -10.89 18.57 -35.67
C ALA A 48 -10.81 18.64 -34.14
N LEU A 49 -11.68 17.87 -33.48
CA LEU A 49 -11.60 17.65 -32.05
C LEU A 49 -10.20 17.13 -31.71
N PRO A 50 -9.52 17.65 -30.67
CA PRO A 50 -8.24 17.09 -30.28
C PRO A 50 -8.44 15.62 -29.95
N ASP A 51 -7.64 14.78 -30.60
CA ASP A 51 -7.50 13.36 -30.27
C ASP A 51 -7.32 13.26 -28.76
N THR A 52 -8.40 12.83 -28.10
CA THR A 52 -8.39 12.54 -26.69
C THR A 52 -7.65 11.21 -26.57
N THR A 53 -6.32 11.29 -26.68
CA THR A 53 -5.42 10.31 -26.09
C THR A 53 -5.99 10.02 -24.71
N SER A 54 -6.33 8.76 -24.50
CA SER A 54 -6.91 8.24 -23.28
C SER A 54 -5.91 8.45 -22.15
N ALA A 55 -5.92 9.66 -21.59
CA ALA A 55 -5.18 10.03 -20.41
C ALA A 55 -5.71 9.11 -19.31
N SER A 56 -4.94 8.07 -18.99
CA SER A 56 -5.16 7.25 -17.82
C SER A 56 -5.26 8.20 -16.64
N MET A 57 -6.44 8.33 -16.04
CA MET A 57 -6.60 9.17 -14.85
C MET A 57 -5.52 8.77 -13.85
N PRO A 58 -4.77 9.73 -13.27
CA PRO A 58 -3.83 9.40 -12.22
C PRO A 58 -4.62 8.71 -11.12
N VAL A 59 -4.30 7.44 -10.86
CA VAL A 59 -4.92 6.67 -9.80
C VAL A 59 -4.76 7.49 -8.53
N SER A 60 -5.88 7.94 -7.94
CA SER A 60 -5.83 8.83 -6.77
C SER A 60 -4.85 8.24 -5.74
N PRO A 61 -3.90 9.03 -5.20
CA PRO A 61 -2.89 8.53 -4.27
C PRO A 61 -3.50 7.86 -3.04
N TRP A 62 -4.77 8.13 -2.75
CA TRP A 62 -5.55 7.52 -1.68
C TRP A 62 -5.93 6.06 -1.94
N GLY A 63 -5.96 5.60 -3.19
CA GLY A 63 -6.37 4.24 -3.56
C GLY A 63 -5.42 3.14 -3.05
N ARG A 64 -4.14 3.49 -2.84
CA ARG A 64 -3.11 2.58 -2.31
C ARG A 64 -3.05 2.58 -0.78
N ARG A 65 -3.53 3.65 -0.13
CA ARG A 65 -3.48 3.77 1.33
C ARG A 65 -4.40 2.75 2.00
N ARG A 66 -3.87 2.13 3.04
CA ARG A 66 -4.57 1.19 3.91
C ARG A 66 -4.84 1.88 5.24
N VAL A 67 -5.88 1.44 5.93
CA VAL A 67 -6.31 1.94 7.24
C VAL A 67 -6.48 0.74 8.17
N LEU A 68 -5.91 0.79 9.38
CA LEU A 68 -6.05 -0.29 10.35
C LEU A 68 -7.44 -0.23 10.99
N LEU A 69 -8.18 -1.34 10.92
CA LEU A 69 -9.44 -1.52 11.62
C LEU A 69 -9.21 -2.25 12.94
N LEU A 70 -9.63 -1.62 14.02
CA LEU A 70 -9.65 -2.18 15.36
C LEU A 70 -11.08 -2.60 15.74
N ASN A 71 -11.15 -3.58 16.63
CA ASN A 71 -12.35 -3.91 17.38
C ASN A 71 -12.65 -2.82 18.42
N ALA A 72 -13.86 -2.80 18.98
CA ALA A 72 -14.21 -1.86 20.05
C ALA A 72 -13.26 -1.93 21.27
N THR A 73 -12.61 -3.09 21.47
CA THR A 73 -11.59 -3.36 22.50
C THR A 73 -10.14 -3.05 22.07
N PHE A 74 -9.94 -2.32 20.96
CA PHE A 74 -8.62 -1.97 20.39
C PHE A 74 -7.79 -3.14 19.83
N GLU A 75 -8.32 -4.35 19.83
CA GLU A 75 -7.69 -5.49 19.15
C GLU A 75 -7.72 -5.30 17.62
N PRO A 76 -6.62 -5.49 16.89
CA PRO A 76 -6.61 -5.30 15.45
C PRO A 76 -7.35 -6.43 14.72
N LEU A 77 -8.17 -6.02 13.75
CA LEU A 77 -9.03 -6.92 12.97
C LEU A 77 -8.49 -7.16 11.57
N THR A 78 -8.29 -6.07 10.81
CA THR A 78 -7.86 -6.12 9.41
C THR A 78 -7.30 -4.77 8.96
N ALA A 79 -6.59 -4.72 7.83
CA ALA A 79 -6.27 -3.48 7.12
C ALA A 79 -7.25 -3.30 5.96
N LEU A 80 -7.96 -2.18 5.92
CA LEU A 80 -8.96 -1.86 4.90
C LEU A 80 -8.42 -0.88 3.85
N PRO A 81 -8.94 -0.89 2.61
CA PRO A 81 -8.76 0.24 1.69
C PRO A 81 -9.35 1.53 2.27
N MET A 82 -8.68 2.67 2.03
CA MET A 82 -9.13 4.00 2.47
C MET A 82 -10.62 4.26 2.23
N ARG A 83 -11.10 4.00 1.02
CA ARG A 83 -12.52 4.19 0.65
C ARG A 83 -13.49 3.45 1.58
N ARG A 84 -13.17 2.21 1.98
CA ARG A 84 -14.02 1.44 2.90
C ARG A 84 -13.97 2.01 4.32
N ALA A 85 -12.80 2.47 4.76
CA ALA A 85 -12.65 3.08 6.07
C ALA A 85 -13.49 4.37 6.19
N VAL A 86 -13.42 5.25 5.19
CA VAL A 86 -14.22 6.49 5.14
C VAL A 86 -15.71 6.19 5.19
N VAL A 87 -16.19 5.19 4.44
CA VAL A 87 -17.60 4.77 4.47
C VAL A 87 -18.03 4.33 5.88
N LEU A 88 -17.19 3.58 6.60
CA LEU A 88 -17.50 3.15 7.97
C LEU A 88 -17.60 4.34 8.93
N VAL A 89 -16.72 5.33 8.80
CA VAL A 89 -16.72 6.54 9.62
C VAL A 89 -17.95 7.40 9.34
N VAL A 90 -18.23 7.71 8.07
CA VAL A 90 -19.38 8.54 7.67
C VAL A 90 -20.70 7.90 8.06
N CYS A 91 -20.82 6.58 7.98
CA CYS A 91 -22.02 5.86 8.41
C CYS A 91 -22.13 5.70 9.94
N GLY A 92 -21.21 6.28 10.73
CA GLY A 92 -21.20 6.18 12.19
C GLY A 92 -20.92 4.78 12.75
N LYS A 93 -20.38 3.87 11.91
CA LYS A 93 -20.05 2.48 12.30
C LYS A 93 -18.65 2.35 12.90
N ALA A 94 -17.81 3.35 12.70
CA ALA A 94 -16.46 3.41 13.22
C ALA A 94 -16.07 4.83 13.57
N GLU A 95 -15.13 4.96 14.50
CA GLU A 95 -14.54 6.22 14.95
C GLU A 95 -13.06 6.27 14.52
N VAL A 96 -12.56 7.47 14.22
CA VAL A 96 -11.15 7.69 13.95
C VAL A 96 -10.39 7.69 15.27
N VAL A 97 -9.41 6.79 15.40
CA VAL A 97 -8.51 6.74 16.56
C VAL A 97 -7.25 7.55 16.27
N HIS A 98 -6.71 7.40 15.07
CA HIS A 98 -5.58 8.17 14.57
C HIS A 98 -5.86 8.66 13.16
N GLY A 99 -5.83 9.98 12.97
CA GLY A 99 -5.86 10.63 11.66
C GLY A 99 -4.48 10.71 11.02
N ASP A 100 -4.42 11.17 9.77
CA ASP A 100 -3.15 11.46 9.10
C ASP A 100 -2.41 12.61 9.83
N PRO A 101 -1.11 12.45 10.17
CA PRO A 101 -0.35 13.46 10.92
C PRO A 101 -0.27 14.83 10.24
N THR A 102 -0.45 14.87 8.92
CA THR A 102 -0.41 16.11 8.14
C THR A 102 -1.73 16.89 8.18
N GLY A 103 -2.76 16.35 8.84
CA GLY A 103 -4.06 17.02 9.01
C GLY A 103 -4.89 17.07 7.73
N ILE A 104 -4.57 16.25 6.73
CA ILE A 104 -5.35 16.22 5.48
C ILE A 104 -6.75 15.71 5.78
N VAL A 105 -7.73 16.45 5.26
CA VAL A 105 -9.15 16.15 5.33
C VAL A 105 -9.71 15.84 3.95
N MET A 106 -10.71 14.96 3.91
CA MET A 106 -11.51 14.64 2.73
C MET A 106 -12.83 15.38 2.82
N HIS A 107 -13.19 16.09 1.75
CA HIS A 107 -14.42 16.84 1.67
C HIS A 107 -15.45 16.17 0.76
N SER A 108 -16.72 16.35 1.10
CA SER A 108 -17.87 16.21 0.22
C SER A 108 -18.60 17.57 0.16
N ALA A 109 -19.65 17.66 -0.64
CA ALA A 109 -20.46 18.89 -0.71
C ALA A 109 -21.05 19.31 0.66
N THR A 110 -21.27 18.37 1.58
CA THR A 110 -21.96 18.61 2.85
C THR A 110 -21.20 18.13 4.08
N SER A 111 -20.02 17.52 3.91
CA SER A 111 -19.29 16.92 5.02
C SER A 111 -17.78 17.00 4.84
N THR A 112 -17.07 16.94 5.95
CA THR A 112 -15.62 16.85 5.99
C THR A 112 -15.23 15.70 6.92
N VAL A 113 -14.28 14.88 6.49
CA VAL A 113 -13.82 13.68 7.21
C VAL A 113 -12.30 13.72 7.25
N GLU A 114 -11.72 13.69 8.44
CA GLU A 114 -10.27 13.49 8.59
C GLU A 114 -9.83 12.19 7.94
N ILE A 115 -8.72 12.21 7.20
CA ILE A 115 -8.20 10.98 6.59
C ILE A 115 -7.74 10.05 7.72
N PRO A 116 -8.34 8.85 7.88
CA PRO A 116 -7.97 7.97 8.97
C PRO A 116 -6.73 7.14 8.63
N SER A 117 -5.85 6.96 9.61
CA SER A 117 -4.82 5.91 9.60
C SER A 117 -5.27 4.68 10.40
N VAL A 118 -5.97 4.92 11.52
CA VAL A 118 -6.52 3.87 12.38
C VAL A 118 -7.96 4.21 12.74
N ILE A 119 -8.87 3.26 12.54
CA ILE A 119 -10.28 3.36 12.94
C ILE A 119 -10.67 2.23 13.89
N ARG A 120 -11.66 2.49 14.74
CA ARG A 120 -12.22 1.53 15.69
C ARG A 120 -13.70 1.34 15.43
N LEU A 121 -14.18 0.10 15.41
CA LEU A 121 -15.63 -0.16 15.34
C LEU A 121 -16.33 0.36 16.60
N SER A 122 -17.48 0.99 16.41
CA SER A 122 -18.30 1.49 17.53
C SER A 122 -18.88 0.34 18.37
N ASN A 123 -19.12 -0.81 17.74
CA ASN A 123 -19.65 -2.01 18.39
C ASN A 123 -18.64 -3.15 18.36
N TYR A 124 -18.61 -3.92 19.45
CA TYR A 124 -17.76 -5.10 19.54
C TYR A 124 -18.19 -6.18 18.55
N VAL A 125 -17.23 -6.72 17.81
CA VAL A 125 -17.44 -7.88 16.93
C VAL A 125 -16.64 -9.06 17.46
N ARG A 126 -17.34 -10.14 17.81
CA ARG A 126 -16.70 -11.41 18.16
C ARG A 126 -16.14 -12.05 16.89
N VAL A 127 -14.83 -12.17 16.79
CA VAL A 127 -14.21 -12.90 15.67
C VAL A 127 -13.96 -14.34 16.12
N PRO A 128 -14.63 -15.35 15.51
CA PRO A 128 -14.40 -16.74 15.84
C PRO A 128 -12.93 -17.12 15.70
N TYR A 129 -12.48 -18.01 16.59
CA TYR A 129 -11.09 -18.44 16.79
C TYR A 129 -10.31 -18.58 15.46
N ARG A 130 -9.23 -17.81 15.33
CA ARG A 130 -8.44 -17.64 14.09
C ARG A 130 -7.37 -18.73 13.93
N GLY A 131 -7.78 -20.01 13.98
CA GLY A 131 -6.86 -21.14 14.12
C GLY A 131 -5.82 -21.34 13.01
N ARG A 132 -6.03 -20.84 11.78
CA ARG A 132 -5.02 -20.85 10.70
C ARG A 132 -4.99 -19.56 9.90
N VAL A 133 -3.78 -19.09 9.61
CA VAL A 133 -3.54 -18.03 8.64
C VAL A 133 -3.82 -18.61 7.23
N PRO A 134 -4.79 -18.07 6.48
CA PRO A 134 -5.06 -18.55 5.12
C PRO A 134 -3.82 -18.32 4.25
N LEU A 135 -3.47 -19.30 3.42
CA LEU A 135 -2.39 -19.16 2.46
C LEU A 135 -2.87 -18.28 1.30
N THR A 136 -2.33 -17.07 1.21
CA THR A 136 -2.58 -16.14 0.10
C THR A 136 -1.27 -15.87 -0.62
N ARG A 137 -1.33 -15.51 -1.92
CA ARG A 137 -0.12 -15.13 -2.68
C ARG A 137 0.64 -14.00 -2.02
N ALA A 138 -0.06 -12.95 -1.59
CA ALA A 138 0.55 -11.80 -0.94
C ALA A 138 1.27 -12.21 0.35
N GLY A 139 0.62 -13.01 1.20
CA GLY A 139 1.22 -13.51 2.43
C GLY A 139 2.41 -14.44 2.21
N LEU A 140 2.36 -15.30 1.18
CA LEU A 140 3.49 -16.17 0.84
C LEU A 140 4.70 -15.37 0.34
N MET A 141 4.46 -14.39 -0.54
CA MET A 141 5.51 -13.51 -1.04
C MET A 141 6.14 -12.68 0.09
N HIS A 142 5.32 -12.18 1.02
CA HIS A 142 5.80 -11.46 2.18
C HIS A 142 6.62 -12.35 3.13
N ARG A 143 6.17 -13.58 3.40
CA ARG A 143 6.89 -14.58 4.21
C ARG A 143 8.28 -14.82 3.68
N ASP A 144 8.38 -15.02 2.36
CA ASP A 144 9.64 -15.33 1.70
C ASP A 144 10.43 -14.06 1.31
N ARG A 145 10.04 -12.89 1.82
CA ARG A 145 10.67 -11.58 1.56
C ARG A 145 10.86 -11.26 0.08
N TYR A 146 9.92 -11.73 -0.75
CA TYR A 146 9.99 -11.62 -2.21
C TYR A 146 11.30 -12.19 -2.80
N ARG A 147 11.86 -13.23 -2.15
CA ARG A 147 13.06 -13.94 -2.58
C ARG A 147 12.71 -15.35 -3.05
N CYS A 148 13.30 -15.77 -4.17
CA CYS A 148 13.14 -17.10 -4.70
C CYS A 148 13.75 -18.14 -3.75
N ALA A 149 12.99 -19.14 -3.33
CA ALA A 149 13.45 -20.17 -2.41
C ALA A 149 14.63 -21.01 -2.95
N TYR A 150 14.81 -21.04 -4.28
CA TYR A 150 15.84 -21.82 -4.95
C TYR A 150 17.13 -21.01 -5.17
N CYS A 151 17.04 -19.88 -5.89
CA CYS A 151 18.20 -19.09 -6.30
C CYS A 151 18.43 -17.82 -5.47
N SER A 152 17.57 -17.50 -4.50
CA SER A 152 17.57 -16.25 -3.72
C SER A 152 17.42 -14.94 -4.51
N GLY A 153 17.20 -15.01 -5.83
CA GLY A 153 16.84 -13.84 -6.66
C GLY A 153 15.44 -13.30 -6.33
N ARG A 154 14.97 -12.30 -7.09
CA ARG A 154 13.60 -11.78 -6.95
C ARG A 154 12.57 -12.87 -7.26
N ALA A 155 11.52 -12.98 -6.46
CA ALA A 155 10.40 -13.88 -6.71
C ALA A 155 9.23 -13.14 -7.35
N GLU A 156 8.59 -13.78 -8.33
CA GLU A 156 7.37 -13.29 -8.98
C GLU A 156 6.23 -14.32 -8.93
N THR A 157 6.55 -15.61 -8.78
CA THR A 157 5.59 -16.72 -8.84
C THR A 157 5.56 -17.53 -7.54
N ILE A 158 4.53 -18.36 -7.40
CA ILE A 158 4.44 -19.37 -6.35
C ILE A 158 4.77 -20.71 -6.98
N ASP A 159 5.58 -21.52 -6.29
CA ASP A 159 5.81 -22.91 -6.66
C ASP A 159 5.46 -23.84 -5.50
N HIS A 160 5.09 -25.08 -5.84
CA HIS A 160 4.87 -26.16 -4.89
C HIS A 160 6.13 -27.04 -4.84
N VAL A 161 6.77 -27.14 -3.68
CA VAL A 161 7.97 -27.94 -3.45
C VAL A 161 7.77 -29.38 -3.93
N VAL A 162 6.66 -30.00 -3.51
CA VAL A 162 6.08 -31.19 -4.11
C VAL A 162 5.02 -30.73 -5.12
N PRO A 163 5.20 -30.96 -6.43
CA PRO A 163 4.24 -30.56 -7.46
C PRO A 163 2.84 -31.14 -7.25
N ARG A 164 1.80 -30.40 -7.66
CA ARG A 164 0.40 -30.88 -7.55
C ARG A 164 0.16 -32.18 -8.33
N SER A 165 0.80 -32.34 -9.49
CA SER A 165 0.75 -33.58 -10.28
C SER A 165 1.29 -34.80 -9.54
N ARG A 166 2.10 -34.59 -8.48
CA ARG A 166 2.64 -35.64 -7.60
C ARG A 166 1.96 -35.65 -6.23
N GLY A 167 0.75 -35.12 -6.11
CA GLY A 167 -0.04 -35.12 -4.87
C GLY A 167 0.35 -34.04 -3.85
N GLY A 168 1.19 -33.07 -4.23
CA GLY A 168 1.59 -32.00 -3.32
C GLY A 168 0.43 -31.07 -2.92
N PRO A 169 0.19 -30.83 -1.62
CA PRO A 169 -0.94 -30.01 -1.16
C PRO A 169 -0.65 -28.50 -1.28
N HIS A 170 -1.69 -27.68 -1.43
CA HIS A 170 -1.57 -26.21 -1.42
C HIS A 170 -1.56 -25.67 0.02
N THR A 171 -0.41 -25.76 0.68
CA THR A 171 -0.23 -25.42 2.10
C THR A 171 1.04 -24.60 2.33
N TRP A 172 1.14 -23.90 3.45
CA TRP A 172 2.33 -23.11 3.80
C TRP A 172 3.62 -23.95 3.82
N GLN A 173 3.52 -25.24 4.16
CA GLN A 173 4.64 -26.17 4.21
C GLN A 173 5.12 -26.63 2.83
N ASN A 174 4.30 -26.49 1.80
CA ASN A 174 4.60 -26.94 0.45
C ASN A 174 4.72 -25.79 -0.57
N CYS A 175 4.15 -24.63 -0.30
CA CYS A 175 4.23 -23.48 -1.19
C CYS A 175 5.42 -22.57 -0.82
N VAL A 176 6.14 -22.10 -1.84
CA VAL A 176 7.27 -21.17 -1.72
C VAL A 176 7.21 -20.11 -2.81
N ALA A 177 7.81 -18.94 -2.54
CA ALA A 177 8.05 -17.93 -3.55
C ALA A 177 9.19 -18.38 -4.50
N SER A 178 8.99 -18.20 -5.79
CA SER A 178 9.93 -18.60 -6.84
C SER A 178 10.04 -17.53 -7.93
N CYS A 179 11.19 -17.48 -8.61
CA CYS A 179 11.31 -16.73 -9.87
C CYS A 179 10.82 -17.58 -11.03
N ALA A 180 10.40 -16.94 -12.12
CA ALA A 180 9.87 -17.65 -13.30
C ALA A 180 10.87 -18.68 -13.87
N LYS A 181 12.17 -18.34 -13.94
CA LYS A 181 13.24 -19.23 -14.45
C LYS A 181 13.38 -20.51 -13.64
N CYS A 182 13.48 -20.41 -12.31
CA CYS A 182 13.59 -21.58 -11.45
C CYS A 182 12.30 -22.40 -11.43
N ASN A 183 11.15 -21.73 -11.39
CA ASN A 183 9.84 -22.39 -11.43
C ASN A 183 9.68 -23.23 -12.69
N HIS A 184 10.01 -22.66 -13.86
CA HIS A 184 9.94 -23.38 -15.13
C HIS A 184 10.96 -24.53 -15.21
N LYS A 185 12.20 -24.34 -14.74
CA LYS A 185 13.21 -25.41 -14.69
C LYS A 185 12.78 -26.58 -13.80
N LYS A 186 12.09 -26.29 -12.71
CA LYS A 186 11.58 -27.32 -11.79
C LYS A 186 10.36 -28.03 -12.35
N ALA A 187 9.37 -27.29 -12.86
CA ALA A 187 8.13 -27.85 -13.39
C ALA A 187 7.49 -28.87 -12.42
N ASP A 188 7.27 -30.09 -12.89
CA ASP A 188 6.68 -31.23 -12.16
C ASP A 188 7.72 -32.15 -11.50
N LYS A 189 8.99 -31.71 -11.42
CA LYS A 189 10.08 -32.45 -10.78
C LYS A 189 10.13 -32.20 -9.28
N LEU A 190 10.51 -33.23 -8.54
CA LEU A 190 10.90 -33.15 -7.14
C LEU A 190 12.28 -32.51 -7.01
N LEU A 191 12.54 -31.91 -5.85
CA LEU A 191 13.85 -31.32 -5.59
C LEU A 191 14.98 -32.37 -5.62
N SER A 192 14.70 -33.60 -5.19
CA SER A 192 15.63 -34.72 -5.24
C SER A 192 16.07 -35.06 -6.67
N GLU A 193 15.17 -35.01 -7.64
CA GLU A 193 15.46 -35.29 -9.07
C GLU A 193 16.35 -34.22 -9.70
N LEU A 194 16.37 -33.02 -9.13
CA LEU A 194 17.21 -31.90 -9.57
C LEU A 194 18.51 -31.77 -8.77
N GLY A 195 18.68 -32.58 -7.71
CA GLY A 195 19.74 -32.39 -6.71
C GLY A 195 19.62 -31.07 -5.94
N TRP A 196 18.41 -30.48 -5.90
CA TRP A 196 18.15 -29.21 -5.22
C TRP A 196 17.82 -29.43 -3.75
N ARG A 197 18.11 -28.43 -2.93
CA ARG A 197 17.71 -28.37 -1.53
C ARG A 197 17.12 -27.00 -1.23
N LEU A 198 16.10 -26.97 -0.38
CA LEU A 198 15.59 -25.70 0.13
C LEU A 198 16.56 -25.12 1.14
N ARG A 199 16.74 -23.80 1.07
CA ARG A 199 17.55 -23.04 2.03
C ARG A 199 16.83 -22.88 3.38
N VAL A 200 15.50 -22.86 3.36
CA VAL A 200 14.63 -22.67 4.51
C VAL A 200 13.48 -23.66 4.41
N VAL A 201 13.11 -24.27 5.54
CA VAL A 201 11.94 -25.15 5.63
C VAL A 201 10.67 -24.28 5.60
N PRO A 202 9.79 -24.43 4.61
CA PRO A 202 8.57 -23.63 4.54
C PRO A 202 7.68 -23.94 5.73
N ALA A 203 7.26 -22.91 6.45
CA ALA A 203 6.36 -23.02 7.57
C ALA A 203 5.23 -21.99 7.45
N ALA A 204 4.15 -22.23 8.18
CA ALA A 204 3.12 -21.22 8.35
C ALA A 204 3.70 -20.09 9.24
N PRO A 205 3.49 -18.83 8.84
CA PRO A 205 3.88 -17.70 9.67
C PRO A 205 3.10 -17.73 10.99
N ARG A 206 3.75 -17.29 12.07
CA ARG A 206 3.18 -17.24 13.41
C ARG A 206 2.69 -15.83 13.73
N GLY A 207 1.92 -15.70 14.79
CA GLY A 207 1.47 -14.42 15.31
C GLY A 207 0.06 -14.02 14.82
N PRO A 208 -0.74 -13.41 15.71
CA PRO A 208 -2.15 -13.09 15.43
C PRO A 208 -2.33 -12.08 14.29
N HIS A 209 -1.29 -11.28 14.01
CA HIS A 209 -1.36 -10.10 13.15
C HIS A 209 -0.63 -10.26 11.81
N TRP A 210 0.00 -11.40 11.54
CA TRP A 210 0.67 -11.66 10.24
C TRP A 210 -0.24 -11.40 9.04
N ARG A 211 -1.54 -11.72 9.18
CA ARG A 211 -2.56 -11.48 8.14
C ARG A 211 -2.68 -10.00 7.75
N LEU A 212 -2.40 -9.10 8.69
CA LEU A 212 -2.48 -7.64 8.50
C LEU A 212 -1.29 -7.12 7.70
N LEU A 213 -0.12 -7.72 7.92
CA LEU A 213 1.16 -7.29 7.34
C LEU A 213 1.41 -7.85 5.95
N ALA A 214 0.85 -9.03 5.65
CA ALA A 214 0.96 -9.77 4.39
C ALA A 214 0.57 -9.02 3.10
N GLY A 215 0.06 -7.78 3.18
CA GLY A 215 -0.31 -6.95 2.03
C GLY A 215 -0.19 -5.45 2.26
N VAL A 216 0.55 -5.05 3.30
CA VAL A 216 0.78 -3.63 3.65
C VAL A 216 2.28 -3.43 3.66
N ALA A 217 2.83 -3.08 2.49
CA ALA A 217 4.27 -2.83 2.33
C ALA A 217 4.73 -1.61 3.16
N ASP A 218 3.84 -0.61 3.28
CA ASP A 218 4.06 0.64 3.99
C ASP A 218 3.00 0.76 5.10
N ALA A 219 3.18 0.01 6.18
CA ALA A 219 2.32 0.17 7.34
C ALA A 219 2.65 1.51 8.00
N ASP A 220 1.63 2.32 8.27
CA ASP A 220 1.81 3.59 8.96
C ASP A 220 2.39 3.33 10.36
N PRO A 221 3.44 4.05 10.80
CA PRO A 221 4.01 3.91 12.14
C PRO A 221 2.98 3.97 13.27
N LEU A 222 1.87 4.69 13.07
CA LEU A 222 0.74 4.78 14.01
C LEU A 222 0.07 3.43 14.30
N TRP A 223 0.33 2.40 13.50
CA TRP A 223 -0.22 1.06 13.68
C TRP A 223 0.57 0.22 14.69
N LEU A 224 1.86 0.52 14.88
CA LEU A 224 2.78 -0.27 15.69
C LEU A 224 2.25 -0.58 17.11
N PRO A 225 1.63 0.37 17.84
CA PRO A 225 1.11 0.11 19.19
C PRO A 225 0.06 -1.01 19.25
N TYR A 226 -0.65 -1.28 18.15
CA TYR A 226 -1.73 -2.25 18.08
C TYR A 226 -1.28 -3.60 17.52
N LEU A 227 -0.16 -3.64 16.79
CA LEU A 227 0.28 -4.83 16.06
C LEU A 227 1.14 -5.79 16.88
N GLY A 228 1.52 -5.43 18.12
CA GLY A 228 2.37 -6.27 18.97
C GLY A 228 3.78 -6.45 18.39
N GLU A 229 4.55 -7.41 18.91
CA GLU A 229 5.88 -7.71 18.35
C GLU A 229 5.77 -8.22 16.89
N PRO A 230 6.68 -7.77 15.99
CA PRO A 230 6.69 -8.24 14.61
C PRO A 230 6.89 -9.76 14.58
N ALA A 231 6.04 -10.44 13.83
CA ALA A 231 6.10 -11.90 13.67
C ALA A 231 7.45 -12.32 13.06
N ALA A 232 8.16 -13.21 13.77
CA ALA A 232 9.41 -13.85 13.35
C ALA A 232 9.21 -14.87 12.22
#